data_AF-A0A9Y2JY05-F1
#
_entry.id   AF-A0A9Y2JY05-F1
#
_cell.length_a   1.000
_cell.length_b   1.000
_cell.length_c   1.000
_cell.angle_alpha   90.00
_cell.angle_beta   90.00
_cell.angle_gamma   90.00
#
_symmetry.space_group_name_H-M   'P 1'
#
loop_
_entity.id
_entity.type
_entity.pdbx_description
1 polymer ?
#
loop_
_entity_poly.entity_id
_entity_poly.type
_entity_poly.pdbx_seq_one_letter_code
_entity_poly.pdbx_strand_id
1 'polypeptide(L)'
;MLWGWLGPADLDELPISADLRVSLESLAEQYDESLNWDYPPDPGPWREARCVKFNADTRAALARLRAELGRDVEDGFTELHEDPELDRYLADPKGFERQRTSRKNVRTSSTNSSGCS
;
A
#
# COMPACT_ATOMS: atom_id res chain seq x y z
N MET A 1 11.39 17.55 0.51
CA MET A 1 11.00 16.14 0.75
C MET A 1 10.09 16.16 1.97
N LEU A 2 8.83 15.75 1.80
CA LEU A 2 7.80 15.82 2.83
C LEU A 2 7.94 14.63 3.79
N TRP A 3 8.95 14.71 4.64
CA TRP A 3 9.06 13.94 5.87
C TRP A 3 9.18 15.00 6.96
N GLY A 4 8.11 15.24 7.71
CA GLY A 4 8.05 16.33 8.69
C GLY A 4 9.17 16.22 9.73
N TRP A 5 9.57 17.38 10.26
CA TRP A 5 10.59 17.59 11.30
C TRP A 5 10.42 16.74 12.59
N LEU A 6 9.27 16.09 12.77
CA LEU A 6 8.90 15.35 13.99
C LEU A 6 9.24 13.86 13.98
N GLY A 7 9.74 13.30 12.86
CA GLY A 7 9.97 11.85 12.78
C GLY A 7 8.68 11.03 12.91
N PRO A 8 8.75 9.69 12.95
CA PRO A 8 7.60 8.86 13.31
C PRO A 8 7.16 9.21 14.74
N ALA A 9 5.85 9.32 14.96
CA ALA A 9 5.32 9.50 16.31
C ALA A 9 5.71 8.29 17.16
N ASP A 10 6.24 8.55 18.36
CA ASP A 10 6.45 7.49 19.34
C ASP A 10 5.07 6.97 19.80
N LEU A 11 4.80 5.69 19.54
CA LEU A 11 3.53 5.06 19.93
C LEU A 11 3.35 5.06 21.45
N ASP A 12 4.44 5.11 22.22
CA ASP A 12 4.39 5.18 23.68
C ASP A 12 3.87 6.52 24.21
N GLU A 13 4.01 7.59 23.43
CA GLU A 13 3.51 8.93 23.78
C GLU A 13 2.04 9.14 23.41
N LEU A 14 1.46 8.27 22.58
CA LEU A 14 0.05 8.35 22.20
C LEU A 14 -0.86 7.88 23.34
N PRO A 15 -1.95 8.62 23.65
CA PRO A 15 -2.94 8.23 24.65
C PRO A 15 -3.90 7.17 24.09
N ILE A 16 -3.35 6.03 23.65
CA ILE A 16 -4.08 4.87 23.14
C ILE A 16 -3.96 3.68 24.09
N SER A 17 -4.86 2.71 23.94
CA SER A 17 -4.85 1.47 24.69
C SER A 17 -3.60 0.62 24.37
N ALA A 18 -3.10 -0.10 25.36
CA ALA A 18 -1.95 -1.01 25.19
C ALA A 18 -2.22 -2.06 24.09
N ASP A 19 -3.45 -2.59 24.04
CA ASP A 19 -3.87 -3.55 23.01
C ASP A 19 -3.81 -2.94 21.59
N LEU A 20 -4.19 -1.66 21.44
CA LEU A 20 -4.08 -0.98 20.15
C LEU A 20 -2.62 -0.73 19.77
N ARG A 21 -1.78 -0.35 20.74
CA ARG A 21 -0.34 -0.19 20.51
C ARG A 21 0.31 -1.48 20.01
N VAL A 22 0.09 -2.60 20.68
CA VAL A 22 0.60 -3.92 20.26
C VAL A 22 0.09 -4.28 18.87
N SER A 23 -1.18 -3.97 18.57
CA SER A 23 -1.74 -4.21 17.23
C SER A 23 -1.05 -3.37 16.15
N LEU A 24 -0.68 -2.12 16.44
CA LEU A 24 0.00 -1.24 15.48
C LEU A 24 1.46 -1.65 15.27
N GLU A 25 2.17 -2.02 16.34
CA GLU A 25 3.51 -2.59 16.27
C GLU A 25 3.52 -3.86 15.41
N SER A 26 2.59 -4.79 15.67
CA SER A 26 2.47 -6.01 14.89
C SER A 26 2.12 -5.75 13.41
N LEU A 27 1.34 -4.71 13.11
CA LEU A 27 1.07 -4.31 11.73
C LEU A 27 2.32 -3.73 11.05
N ALA A 28 3.14 -2.96 11.77
CA ALA A 28 4.40 -2.44 11.24
C ALA A 28 5.38 -3.58 10.92
N GLU A 29 5.55 -4.53 11.85
CA GLU A 29 6.38 -5.72 11.63
C GLU A 29 5.89 -6.56 10.44
N GLN A 30 4.57 -6.74 10.32
CA GLN A 30 4.01 -7.44 9.17
C GLN A 30 4.25 -6.66 7.87
N TYR A 31 4.11 -5.34 7.88
CA TYR A 31 4.37 -4.53 6.69
C TYR A 31 5.82 -4.70 6.19
N ASP A 32 6.78 -4.80 7.10
CA ASP A 32 8.18 -5.05 6.72
C ASP A 32 8.32 -6.38 5.96
N GLU A 33 7.57 -7.41 6.31
CA GLU A 33 7.57 -8.67 5.57
C GLU A 33 6.94 -8.58 4.17
N SER A 34 6.20 -7.51 3.86
CA SER A 34 5.61 -7.28 2.54
C SER A 34 6.64 -6.75 1.53
N LEU A 35 7.79 -6.28 2.02
CA LEU A 35 8.82 -5.66 1.20
C LEU A 35 9.80 -6.71 0.68
N ASN A 36 10.25 -6.52 -0.57
CA ASN A 36 11.42 -7.23 -1.08
C ASN A 36 12.68 -6.50 -0.59
N TRP A 37 13.23 -6.94 0.54
CA TRP A 37 14.41 -6.32 1.15
C TRP A 37 15.69 -6.52 0.33
N ASP A 38 15.77 -7.61 -0.44
CA ASP A 38 16.94 -7.90 -1.28
C ASP A 38 17.04 -6.91 -2.45
N TYR A 39 15.89 -6.59 -3.06
CA TYR A 39 15.80 -5.56 -4.09
C TYR A 39 14.41 -4.93 -4.09
N PRO A 40 14.23 -3.77 -3.42
CA PRO A 40 12.92 -3.11 -3.27
C PRO A 40 12.16 -2.82 -4.57
N PRO A 41 12.83 -2.61 -5.73
CA PRO A 41 12.11 -2.49 -6.98
C PRO A 41 11.39 -3.76 -7.42
N ASP A 42 11.78 -4.96 -6.99
CA ASP A 42 11.15 -6.23 -7.39
C ASP A 42 9.86 -6.55 -6.60
N PRO A 43 9.02 -7.49 -7.08
CA PRO A 43 7.78 -7.84 -6.41
C PRO A 43 7.98 -8.18 -4.94
N GLY A 44 7.11 -7.63 -4.09
CA GLY A 44 6.98 -8.07 -2.71
C GLY A 44 6.51 -9.53 -2.66
N PRO A 45 6.88 -10.30 -1.61
CA PRO A 45 6.63 -11.74 -1.56
C PRO A 45 5.17 -12.11 -1.26
N TRP A 46 4.30 -11.12 -1.01
CA TRP A 46 2.93 -11.37 -0.57
C TRP A 46 1.98 -11.69 -1.73
N ARG A 47 1.26 -12.80 -1.55
CA ARG A 47 0.09 -13.18 -2.37
C ARG A 47 -1.15 -12.39 -1.96
N GLU A 48 -2.12 -12.30 -2.86
CA GLU A 48 -3.30 -11.45 -2.72
C GLU A 48 -4.07 -11.74 -1.42
N ALA A 49 -4.19 -13.02 -1.04
CA ALA A 49 -4.87 -13.40 0.19
C ALA A 49 -4.23 -12.80 1.45
N ARG A 50 -2.89 -12.67 1.48
CA ARG A 50 -2.16 -12.05 2.59
C ARG A 50 -2.35 -10.54 2.58
N CYS A 51 -2.28 -9.91 1.40
CA CYS A 51 -2.55 -8.49 1.22
C CYS A 51 -3.96 -8.12 1.70
N VAL A 52 -4.99 -8.87 1.29
CA VAL A 52 -6.39 -8.65 1.70
C VAL A 52 -6.55 -8.73 3.22
N LYS A 53 -5.94 -9.73 3.86
CA LYS A 53 -5.97 -9.85 5.32
C LYS A 53 -5.32 -8.65 6.00
N PHE A 54 -4.13 -8.25 5.56
CA PHE A 54 -3.42 -7.11 6.12
C PHE A 54 -4.20 -5.80 5.96
N ASN A 55 -4.80 -5.57 4.79
CA ASN A 55 -5.64 -4.40 4.53
C ASN A 55 -6.83 -4.35 5.49
N ALA A 56 -7.51 -5.48 5.71
CA ALA A 56 -8.63 -5.56 6.65
C ALA A 56 -8.20 -5.25 8.10
N ASP A 57 -7.07 -5.82 8.54
CA ASP A 57 -6.53 -5.59 9.88
C ASP A 57 -6.11 -4.12 10.06
N THR A 58 -5.50 -3.50 9.03
CA THR A 58 -5.11 -2.09 9.03
C THR A 58 -6.32 -1.16 9.11
N ARG A 59 -7.38 -1.43 8.33
CA ARG A 59 -8.64 -0.66 8.39
C ARG A 59 -9.30 -0.77 9.77
N ALA A 60 -9.25 -1.96 10.39
CA ALA A 60 -9.75 -2.15 11.75
C ALA A 60 -8.93 -1.36 12.79
N ALA A 61 -7.60 -1.36 12.68
CA ALA A 61 -6.73 -0.58 13.56
C ALA A 61 -6.97 0.94 13.40
N LEU A 62 -7.11 1.44 12.18
CA LEU A 62 -7.44 2.84 11.91
C LEU A 62 -8.81 3.24 12.51
N ALA A 63 -9.81 2.37 12.42
CA ALA A 63 -11.10 2.61 13.04
C ALA A 63 -10.99 2.71 14.58
N ARG A 64 -10.15 1.88 15.21
CA ARG A 64 -9.86 1.96 16.65
C ARG A 64 -9.09 3.23 17.02
N LEU A 65 -8.07 3.60 16.23
CA LEU A 65 -7.34 4.87 16.41
C LEU A 65 -8.28 6.07 16.42
N ARG A 66 -9.23 6.13 15.46
CA ARG A 66 -10.23 7.20 15.39
C ARG A 66 -11.21 7.19 16.56
N ALA A 67 -11.49 6.02 17.14
CA ALA A 67 -12.34 5.91 18.31
C ALA A 67 -11.65 6.41 19.59
N GLU A 68 -10.33 6.18 19.72
CA GLU A 68 -9.56 6.55 20.91
C GLU A 68 -9.02 7.98 20.85
N LEU A 69 -8.51 8.44 19.70
CA LEU A 69 -7.89 9.75 19.53
C LEU A 69 -8.83 10.80 18.91
N GLY A 70 -9.96 10.38 18.34
CA GLY A 70 -10.91 11.25 17.66
C GLY A 70 -10.74 11.29 16.14
N ARG A 71 -11.53 12.15 15.49
CA ARG A 71 -11.68 12.15 14.02
C ARG A 71 -10.57 12.86 13.25
N ASP A 72 -9.65 13.52 13.95
CA ASP A 72 -8.54 14.25 13.34
C ASP A 72 -7.43 13.32 12.81
N VAL A 73 -7.57 12.00 13.03
CA VAL A 73 -6.70 10.98 12.42
C VAL A 73 -7.00 10.85 10.92
N GLU A 74 -6.10 11.41 10.12
CA GLU A 74 -6.12 11.31 8.66
C GLU A 74 -5.85 9.88 8.18
N ASP A 75 -6.53 9.47 7.10
CA ASP A 75 -6.31 8.17 6.46
C ASP A 75 -5.44 8.36 5.22
N GLY A 76 -4.15 8.03 5.35
CA GLY A 76 -3.20 7.98 4.24
C GLY A 76 -2.93 6.57 3.74
N PHE A 77 -3.64 5.56 4.24
CA PHE A 77 -3.34 4.16 3.95
C PHE A 77 -3.78 3.77 2.54
N THR A 78 -2.81 3.28 1.75
CA THR A 78 -3.05 2.68 0.44
C THR A 78 -3.04 1.17 0.59
N GLU A 79 -4.08 0.52 0.10
CA GLU A 79 -4.22 -0.93 0.19
C GLU A 79 -3.13 -1.64 -0.61
N LEU A 80 -2.59 -2.69 0.00
CA LEU A 80 -1.65 -3.58 -0.66
C LEU A 80 -2.39 -4.54 -1.57
N HIS A 81 -1.77 -4.87 -2.69
CA HIS A 81 -2.20 -5.91 -3.61
C HIS A 81 -1.00 -6.74 -4.01
N GLU A 82 -1.26 -7.99 -4.36
CA GLU A 82 -0.26 -8.82 -5.02
C GLU A 82 0.28 -8.11 -6.25
N ASP A 83 1.60 -8.12 -6.39
CA ASP A 83 2.23 -7.59 -7.58
C ASP A 83 1.84 -8.45 -8.78
N PRO A 84 1.30 -7.86 -9.87
CA PRO A 84 0.85 -8.63 -11.03
C PRO A 84 1.99 -9.40 -11.72
N GLU A 85 3.25 -9.03 -11.46
CA GLU A 85 4.43 -9.71 -11.99
C GLU A 85 5.03 -10.73 -11.00
N LEU A 86 4.42 -10.95 -9.82
CA LEU A 86 4.94 -11.84 -8.79
C LEU A 86 5.12 -13.28 -9.28
N ASP A 87 4.17 -13.81 -10.05
CA ASP A 87 4.29 -15.16 -10.62
C ASP A 87 5.49 -15.27 -11.56
N ARG A 88 5.77 -14.22 -12.35
CA ARG A 88 6.93 -14.18 -13.24
C ARG A 88 8.23 -14.09 -12.44
N TYR A 89 8.24 -13.27 -11.39
CA TYR A 89 9.39 -13.16 -10.49
C TYR A 89 9.70 -14.49 -9.80
N LEU A 90 8.68 -15.19 -9.27
CA LEU A 90 8.89 -16.47 -8.59
C LEU A 90 9.32 -17.60 -9.53
N ALA A 91 8.97 -17.53 -10.83
CA ALA A 91 9.40 -18.49 -11.82
C ALA A 91 10.90 -18.37 -12.18
N ASP A 92 11.42 -17.14 -12.26
CA ASP A 92 12.85 -16.88 -12.48
C ASP A 92 13.28 -15.55 -11.84
N PRO A 93 13.66 -15.56 -10.54
CA PRO A 93 14.04 -14.34 -9.83
C PRO A 93 15.32 -13.69 -10.39
N LYS A 94 16.24 -14.50 -10.93
CA LYS A 94 17.56 -14.00 -11.39
C LYS A 94 17.49 -13.33 -12.75
N GLY A 95 16.56 -13.78 -13.60
CA GLY A 95 16.27 -13.19 -14.91
C GLY A 95 15.10 -12.22 -14.90
N PHE A 96 14.58 -11.86 -13.72
CA PHE A 96 13.42 -10.99 -13.64
C PHE A 96 13.75 -9.56 -14.06
N GLU A 97 12.98 -9.04 -15.01
CA GLU A 97 13.00 -7.64 -15.40
C GLU A 97 11.57 -7.10 -15.38
N ARG A 98 11.35 -6.07 -14.56
CA ARG A 98 10.12 -5.29 -14.50
C ARG A 98 9.67 -4.86 -15.90
N GLN A 99 8.44 -5.16 -16.27
CA GLN A 99 7.91 -4.65 -17.52
C GLN A 99 7.71 -3.13 -17.42
N ARG A 100 8.53 -2.38 -18.16
CA ARG A 100 8.33 -0.94 -18.29
C ARG A 100 6.98 -0.71 -18.96
N THR A 101 5.97 -0.29 -18.20
CA THR A 101 4.68 0.11 -18.74
C THR A 101 4.88 1.33 -19.63
N SER A 102 5.00 1.08 -20.93
CA SER A 102 4.94 2.14 -21.93
C SER A 102 3.51 2.67 -21.93
N ARG A 103 3.30 3.87 -21.36
CA ARG A 103 2.03 4.60 -21.43
C ARG A 103 1.67 4.75 -22.91
N LYS A 104 0.78 3.91 -23.43
CA LYS A 104 0.20 4.10 -24.76
C LYS A 104 -0.69 5.34 -24.67
N ASN A 105 -0.22 6.47 -25.24
CA ASN A 105 -1.04 7.65 -25.47
C ASN A 105 -2.29 7.23 -26.28
N VAL A 106 -3.45 7.22 -25.64
CA VAL A 106 -4.74 7.12 -26.31
C VAL A 106 -4.96 8.43 -27.07
N ARG A 107 -4.66 8.43 -28.37
CA ARG A 107 -5.12 9.49 -29.27
C ARG A 107 -6.60 9.23 -29.50
N THR A 108 -7.46 9.98 -28.81
CA THR A 108 -8.90 10.03 -29.09
C THR A 108 -9.10 10.71 -30.45
N SER A 109 -9.44 9.93 -31.46
CA SER A 109 -9.98 10.44 -32.72
C SER A 109 -11.43 10.86 -32.46
N SER A 110 -11.66 12.15 -32.20
CA SER A 110 -13.01 12.73 -32.21
C SER A 110 -13.55 12.73 -33.63
N THR A 111 -14.43 11.78 -33.95
CA THR A 111 -15.29 11.85 -35.13
C THR A 111 -16.47 12.77 -34.78
N ASN A 112 -16.37 14.04 -35.17
CA ASN A 112 -17.53 14.92 -35.24
C ASN A 112 -18.37 14.51 -36.45
N SER A 113 -19.52 13.87 -36.20
CA SER A 113 -20.60 13.77 -37.17
C SER A 113 -21.53 14.95 -36.97
N SER A 114 -21.27 16.03 -37.71
CA SER A 114 -22.18 17.16 -37.86
C SER A 114 -23.45 16.69 -38.57
N GLY A 115 -24.61 16.93 -37.94
CA GLY A 115 -25.91 16.77 -38.58
C GLY A 115 -26.06 17.76 -39.74
N CYS A 116 -26.49 17.25 -40.89
CA CYS A 116 -26.96 18.05 -42.01
C CYS A 116 -28.49 17.97 -42.05
N SER A 117 -29.08 19.17 -41.96
CA SER A 117 -30.33 19.71 -42.54
C SER A 117 -31.43 18.75 -42.98
#